data_AF-A0A522C1S0-F1
#
_entry.id   AF-A0A522C1S0-F1
#
_cell.length_a   1.000
_cell.length_b   1.000
_cell.length_c   1.000
_cell.angle_alpha   90.00
_cell.angle_beta   90.00
_cell.angle_gamma   90.00
#
_symmetry.space_group_name_H-M   'P 1'
#
loop_
_entity.id
_entity.type
_entity.pdbx_description
1 polymer ?
#
loop_
_entity_poly.entity_id
_entity_poly.type
_entity_poly.pdbx_seq_one_letter_code
_entity_poly.pdbx_strand_id
1 'polypeptide(L)' 'MNAIVGYVVALGCIFGAYIVHGGNMSVIIHALPTELMAIFGGALGAFVVGNQSKTL' A
#
# COMPACT_ATOMS: atom_id res chain seq x y z
N MET A 1 -16.87 -6.02 8.79
CA MET A 1 -17.81 -5.21 7.98
C MET A 1 -17.27 -3.82 7.62
N ASN A 2 -16.44 -3.16 8.44
CA ASN A 2 -16.02 -1.76 8.18
C ASN A 2 -14.67 -1.58 7.45
N ALA A 3 -13.84 -2.63 7.36
CA ALA A 3 -12.49 -2.49 6.78
C ALA A 3 -12.52 -2.12 5.30
N ILE A 4 -13.39 -2.76 4.51
CA ILE A 4 -13.51 -2.49 3.06
C ILE A 4 -13.93 -1.04 2.81
N VAL A 5 -14.94 -0.55 3.55
CA VAL A 5 -15.37 0.85 3.45
C VAL A 5 -14.23 1.80 3.83
N GLY A 6 -13.50 1.49 4.91
CA GLY A 6 -12.32 2.26 5.31
C GLY A 6 -11.25 2.33 4.21
N TYR A 7 -10.94 1.20 3.56
CA TYR A 7 -10.00 1.19 2.45
C TYR A 7 -10.46 2.02 1.26
N VAL A 8 -11.74 1.97 0.90
CA VAL A 8 -12.29 2.77 -0.21
C VAL A 8 -12.18 4.27 0.10
N VAL A 9 -12.55 4.68 1.31
CA VAL A 9 -12.42 6.09 1.74
C VAL A 9 -10.96 6.54 1.73
N ALA A 10 -10.06 5.72 2.28
CA ALA A 10 -8.64 6.03 2.33
C ALA A 10 -8.03 6.19 0.92
N LEU A 11 -8.25 5.21 0.04
CA LEU A 11 -7.72 5.26 -1.33
C LEU A 11 -8.34 6.41 -2.13
N GLY A 12 -9.63 6.69 -1.92
CA GLY A 12 -10.32 7.84 -2.53
C GLY A 12 -9.71 9.18 -2.09
N CYS A 13 -9.42 9.36 -0.81
CA CYS A 13 -8.76 10.57 -0.32
C CYS A 13 -7.31 10.71 -0.82
N ILE A 14 -6.53 9.62 -0.79
CA ILE A 14 -5.12 9.64 -1.19
C ILE A 14 -4.97 9.94 -2.68
N PHE A 15 -5.62 9.14 -3.55
CA PHE A 15 -5.53 9.35 -4.99
C PHE A 15 -6.33 10.57 -5.45
N GLY A 16 -7.47 10.85 -4.81
CA GLY A 16 -8.26 12.05 -5.10
C GLY A 16 -7.49 13.33 -4.85
N ALA A 17 -6.80 13.45 -3.70
CA ALA A 17 -5.96 14.61 -3.41
C ALA A 17 -4.80 14.75 -4.40
N TYR A 18 -4.16 13.64 -4.79
CA TYR A 18 -3.08 13.65 -5.78
C TYR A 18 -3.55 14.15 -7.16
N ILE A 19 -4.73 13.70 -7.61
CA ILE A 19 -5.33 14.14 -8.87
C ILE A 19 -5.72 15.62 -8.80
N VAL A 20 -6.37 16.06 -7.71
CA VAL A 20 -6.77 17.47 -7.51
C VAL A 20 -5.56 18.40 -7.46
N HIS A 21 -4.43 17.92 -6.92
CA HIS A 21 -3.16 18.64 -6.94
C HIS A 21 -2.53 18.74 -8.35
N GLY A 22 -3.10 18.07 -9.36
CA GLY A 22 -2.58 18.02 -10.73
C GLY A 22 -1.53 16.93 -10.96
N GLY A 23 -1.44 15.93 -10.07
CA GLY A 23 -0.52 14.82 -10.21
C GLY A 23 -0.85 13.90 -11.40
N ASN A 24 0.19 13.36 -12.04
CA ASN A 24 0.04 12.46 -13.18
C ASN A 24 -0.09 11.01 -12.72
N MET A 25 -1.28 10.42 -12.87
CA MET A 25 -1.56 9.06 -12.42
C MET A 25 -0.68 7.99 -13.08
N SER A 26 -0.15 8.24 -14.29
CA SER A 26 0.77 7.33 -14.97
C SER A 26 2.05 7.08 -14.17
N VAL A 27 2.54 8.09 -13.44
CA VAL A 27 3.73 7.96 -12.59
C VAL A 27 3.46 6.98 -11.44
N ILE A 28 2.31 7.11 -10.79
CA ILE A 28 1.92 6.20 -9.72
C ILE A 28 1.74 4.79 -10.26
N ILE A 29 1.00 4.60 -11.35
CA ILE A 29 0.74 3.26 -11.89
C ILE A 29 2.03 2.58 -12.36
N HIS A 30 2.98 3.33 -12.91
CA HIS A 30 4.27 2.77 -13.32
C HIS A 30 5.15 2.38 -12.13
N ALA A 31 5.17 3.18 -11.06
CA ALA A 31 5.96 2.90 -9.85
C ALA A 31 5.29 1.91 -8.89
N LEU A 32 3.96 1.77 -8.94
CA LEU A 32 3.17 0.97 -8.01
C LEU A 32 3.65 -0.49 -7.88
N PRO A 33 4.04 -1.21 -8.95
CA PRO A 33 4.53 -2.58 -8.81
C PRO A 33 5.82 -2.69 -8.00
N THR A 34 6.79 -1.79 -8.24
CA THR A 34 8.07 -1.80 -7.52
C THR A 34 7.91 -1.32 -6.08
N GLU A 35 7.07 -0.31 -5.87
CA GLU A 35 6.78 0.20 -4.52
C GLU A 35 6.00 -0.82 -3.69
N LEU A 36 5.02 -1.53 -4.27
CA LEU A 36 4.34 -2.63 -3.59
C LEU A 36 5.30 -3.76 -3.26
N MET A 37 6.22 -4.12 -4.16
CA MET A 37 7.25 -5.12 -3.87
C MET A 37 8.13 -4.69 -2.69
N ALA A 38 8.55 -3.43 -2.64
CA ALA A 38 9.37 -2.90 -1.55
C ALA A 38 8.62 -2.87 -0.20
N ILE A 39 7.40 -2.32 -0.19
CA ILE A 39 6.59 -2.18 1.04
C ILE A 39 6.14 -3.56 1.54
N PHE A 40 5.55 -4.38 0.65
CA PHE A 40 5.03 -5.69 1.03
C PHE A 40 6.17 -6.67 1.33
N GLY A 41 7.24 -6.67 0.53
CA GLY A 41 8.43 -7.47 0.79
C GLY A 41 9.11 -7.08 2.10
N GLY A 42 9.20 -5.79 2.40
CA GLY A 42 9.71 -5.28 3.68
C GLY A 42 8.82 -5.69 4.86
N ALA A 43 7.50 -5.59 4.73
CA ALA A 43 6.55 -6.01 5.75
C ALA A 43 6.61 -7.53 6.00
N LEU A 44 6.67 -8.34 4.94
CA LEU A 44 6.84 -9.79 5.07
C LEU A 44 8.18 -10.16 5.68
N GLY A 45 9.27 -9.51 5.26
CA GLY A 45 10.60 -9.72 5.86
C GLY A 45 10.62 -9.40 7.34
N ALA A 46 10.03 -8.26 7.73
CA ALA A 46 9.89 -7.87 9.14
C ALA A 46 9.01 -8.86 9.92
N PHE A 47 7.92 -9.35 9.33
CA PHE A 47 7.08 -10.38 9.93
C PHE A 47 7.85 -11.68 10.17
N VAL A 48 8.66 -12.14 9.20
CA VAL A 48 9.48 -13.35 9.34
C VAL A 48 10.54 -13.19 10.43
N VAL A 49 11.23 -12.04 10.47
CA VAL A 49 12.26 -11.77 11.51
C VAL A 49 11.64 -11.63 12.90
N GLY A 50 10.45 -11.02 12.99
CA GLY A 50 9.79 -10.73 14.26
C GLY A 50 9.06 -11.91 14.92
N ASN A 51 8.85 -13.02 14.21
CA ASN A 51 8.09 -14.17 14.70
C ASN A 51 8.97 -15.42 14.84
N GLN A 52 8.73 -16.22 15.89
CA GLN A 52 9.38 -17.52 16.02
C GLN A 52 8.86 -18.49 14.95
N SER A 53 9.68 -19.45 14.49
CA SER A 53 9.28 -20.41 13.44
C SER A 53 8.04 -21.25 13.78
N LYS A 54 7.65 -21.33 15.06
CA LYS A 54 6.43 -22.01 15.51
C LYS A 54 5.16 -21.18 15.29
N THR A 55 5.28 -19.86 15.21
CA THR A 55 4.17 -18.89 15.11
C THR A 55 4.16 -18.14 13.78
N LEU A 56 5.05 -18.52 12.85
CA LEU A 56 4.99 -18.12 11.46
C LEU A 56 3.86 -18.88 10.75
#